data_AF-B4GUY3-F1
#
_entry.id   AF-B4GUY3-F1
#
_cell.length_a   1.000
_cell.length_b   1.000
_cell.length_c   1.000
_cell.angle_alpha   90.00
_cell.angle_beta   90.00
_cell.angle_gamma   90.00
#
_symmetry.space_group_name_H-M   'P 1'
#
loop_
_entity.id
_entity.type
_entity.pdbx_description
1 polymer ?
#
loop_
_entity_poly.entity_id
_entity_poly.type
_entity_poly.pdbx_seq_one_letter_code
_entity_poly.pdbx_strand_id
1 'polypeptide(L)'
;MIACVSPADYNVSETLSTLRYADRALQIKNKPVVNMDPHTVEVNKLKDIIQKLRVELLAAGKMSSSINCAVCAAGLDPLPSGADGTSASCTAAADQQGVKDLVKTLQEKTRKLQQELHQALIDLTEKEMRAHIAEAAHDKLKAYVIQLKSKLQAQLAEGAEPSEPTDQMREISQLVDQI
;
A
#
# COMPACT_ATOMS: atom_id res chain seq x y z
N MET A 1 20.84 5.72 3.64
CA MET A 1 20.60 6.67 4.75
C MET A 1 21.67 7.73 4.72
N ILE A 2 21.32 9.00 4.97
CA ILE A 2 22.29 10.08 5.14
C ILE A 2 22.04 10.70 6.51
N ALA A 3 23.09 10.82 7.33
CA ALA A 3 23.03 11.47 8.63
C ALA A 3 23.55 12.90 8.51
N CYS A 4 22.69 13.88 8.75
CA CYS A 4 23.05 15.29 8.75
C CYS A 4 23.29 15.75 10.19
N VAL A 5 24.47 16.31 10.45
CA VAL A 5 24.88 16.75 11.80
C VAL A 5 25.50 18.14 11.76
N SER A 6 25.46 18.84 12.88
CA SER A 6 26.06 20.16 13.05
C SER A 6 27.37 20.05 13.83
N PRO A 7 28.47 20.71 13.39
CA PRO A 7 29.75 20.64 14.08
C PRO A 7 29.83 21.51 15.34
N ALA A 8 28.77 22.22 15.71
CA ALA A 8 28.80 23.15 16.83
C ALA A 8 28.74 22.43 18.19
N ASP A 9 29.51 22.93 19.16
CA ASP A 9 29.72 22.31 20.48
C ASP A 9 28.42 22.13 21.28
N TYR A 10 27.45 23.03 21.11
CA TYR A 10 26.16 22.92 21.80
C TYR A 10 25.27 21.78 21.27
N ASN A 11 25.55 21.26 20.07
CA ASN A 11 24.79 20.19 19.42
C ASN A 11 25.44 18.81 19.57
N VAL A 12 26.43 18.66 20.45
CA VAL A 12 27.19 17.41 20.59
C VAL A 12 26.30 16.23 21.03
N SER A 13 25.32 16.45 21.91
CA SER A 13 24.38 15.41 22.37
C SER A 13 23.51 14.86 21.23
N GLU A 14 22.94 15.74 20.41
CA GLU A 14 22.09 15.39 19.27
C GLU A 14 22.90 14.76 18.13
N THR A 15 24.10 15.29 17.89
CA THR A 15 25.04 14.76 16.91
C THR A 15 25.43 13.32 17.27
N LEU A 16 25.76 13.06 18.54
CA LEU A 16 26.11 11.72 19.02
C LEU A 16 24.93 10.76 18.89
N SER A 17 23.72 11.22 19.20
CA SER A 17 22.49 10.41 19.05
C SER A 17 22.21 10.05 17.59
N THR A 18 22.41 10.99 16.67
CA THR A 18 22.25 10.78 15.22
C THR A 18 23.29 9.81 14.67
N LEU A 19 24.55 9.94 15.07
CA LEU A 19 25.63 9.03 14.68
C LEU A 19 25.41 7.61 15.21
N ARG A 20 24.97 7.48 16.47
CA ARG A 20 24.59 6.17 17.04
C ARG A 20 23.44 5.52 16.29
N TYR A 21 22.46 6.30 15.84
CA TYR A 21 21.38 5.79 15.01
C TYR A 21 21.90 5.35 13.62
N ALA A 22 22.77 6.14 13.00
CA ALA A 22 23.39 5.79 11.73
C ALA A 22 24.19 4.49 11.79
N ASP A 23 24.94 4.26 12.87
CA ASP A 23 25.68 3.02 13.09
C ASP A 23 24.74 1.80 13.16
N ARG A 24 23.66 1.89 13.95
CA ARG A 24 22.64 0.83 14.01
C ARG A 24 21.96 0.60 12.65
N ALA A 25 21.65 1.67 11.92
CA ALA A 25 21.04 1.55 10.61
C ALA A 25 21.96 0.89 9.58
N LEU A 26 23.28 1.05 9.71
CA LEU A 26 24.27 0.39 8.87
C LEU A 26 24.31 -1.13 9.09
N GLN A 27 23.94 -1.60 10.29
CA GLN A 27 23.87 -3.02 10.64
C GLN A 27 22.63 -3.72 10.07
N ILE A 28 21.67 -2.98 9.52
CA ILE A 28 20.46 -3.54 8.90
C ILE A 28 20.82 -4.19 7.56
N LYS A 29 20.69 -5.52 7.48
CA LYS A 29 20.96 -6.30 6.27
C LYS A 29 19.68 -6.50 5.47
N ASN A 30 19.56 -5.80 4.34
CA ASN A 30 18.46 -5.99 3.40
C ASN A 30 18.78 -7.10 2.39
N LYS A 31 17.74 -7.83 1.95
CA LYS A 31 17.80 -8.77 0.82
C LYS A 31 17.06 -8.16 -0.37
N PRO A 32 17.73 -7.35 -1.21
CA PRO A 32 17.06 -6.73 -2.34
C PRO A 32 16.67 -7.82 -3.35
N VAL A 33 15.39 -7.84 -3.72
CA VAL A 33 14.86 -8.68 -4.79
C VAL A 33 14.42 -7.73 -5.90
N VAL A 34 14.81 -8.01 -7.14
CA VAL A 34 14.33 -7.24 -8.29
C VAL A 34 12.83 -7.46 -8.39
N ASN A 35 12.05 -6.40 -8.22
CA ASN A 35 10.61 -6.47 -8.35
C ASN A 35 10.28 -6.65 -9.84
N MET A 36 9.95 -7.87 -10.23
CA MET A 36 9.56 -8.25 -11.58
C MET A 36 8.06 -8.55 -11.55
N ASP A 37 7.34 -8.13 -12.59
CA ASP A 37 5.91 -8.43 -12.69
C ASP A 37 5.69 -9.94 -12.70
N PRO A 38 4.64 -10.47 -12.05
CA PRO A 38 4.37 -11.90 -11.99
C PRO A 38 4.27 -12.53 -13.38
N HIS A 39 3.75 -11.80 -14.36
CA HIS A 39 3.72 -12.22 -15.76
C HIS A 39 5.12 -12.33 -16.37
N THR A 40 6.00 -11.35 -16.14
CA THR A 40 7.38 -11.41 -16.65
C THR A 40 8.18 -12.54 -16.01
N VAL A 41 7.98 -12.80 -14.71
CA VAL A 41 8.59 -13.94 -14.01
C VAL A 41 8.14 -15.26 -14.65
N GLU A 42 6.84 -15.41 -14.89
CA GLU A 42 6.29 -16.63 -15.48
C GLU A 42 6.78 -16.84 -16.92
N VAL A 43 6.78 -15.79 -17.73
CA VAL A 43 7.36 -15.82 -19.08
C VAL A 43 8.80 -16.30 -19.01
N ASN A 44 9.65 -15.70 -18.17
CA ASN A 44 11.06 -16.07 -18.05
C ASN A 44 11.25 -17.53 -17.61
N LYS A 45 10.47 -18.02 -16.64
CA LYS A 45 10.49 -19.45 -16.26
C LYS A 45 10.15 -20.35 -17.44
N LEU A 46 9.11 -20.01 -18.20
CA LEU A 46 8.72 -20.77 -19.39
C LEU A 46 9.82 -20.73 -20.46
N LYS A 47 10.47 -19.57 -20.67
CA LYS A 47 11.63 -19.45 -21.56
C LYS A 47 12.77 -20.38 -21.13
N ASP A 48 13.10 -20.42 -19.84
CA ASP A 48 14.16 -21.26 -19.29
C ASP A 48 13.85 -22.76 -19.44
N ILE A 49 12.61 -23.16 -19.15
CA ILE A 49 12.17 -24.55 -19.31
C ILE A 49 12.26 -24.96 -20.79
N ILE A 50 11.78 -24.11 -21.69
CA ILE A 50 11.86 -24.35 -23.13
C ILE A 50 13.32 -24.48 -23.58
N GLN A 51 14.22 -23.61 -23.10
CA GLN A 51 15.64 -23.72 -23.42
C GLN A 51 16.27 -25.02 -22.90
N LYS A 52 15.98 -25.43 -21.66
CA LYS A 52 16.48 -26.70 -21.10
C LYS A 52 16.03 -27.91 -21.93
N LEU A 53 14.73 -27.98 -22.24
CA LEU A 53 14.17 -29.07 -23.06
C LEU A 53 14.78 -29.10 -24.46
N ARG A 54 15.08 -27.94 -25.05
CA ARG A 54 15.78 -27.87 -26.34
C ARG A 54 17.19 -28.46 -26.27
N VAL A 55 17.94 -28.13 -25.23
CA VAL A 55 19.30 -28.68 -25.03
C VAL A 55 19.24 -30.20 -24.88
N GLU A 56 18.27 -30.72 -24.12
CA GLU A 56 18.08 -32.18 -23.95
C GLU A 56 17.71 -32.88 -25.28
N LEU A 57 16.81 -32.29 -26.08
CA LEU A 57 16.42 -32.83 -27.38
C LEU A 57 17.56 -32.80 -28.41
N LEU A 58 18.41 -31.77 -28.37
CA LEU A 58 19.64 -31.69 -29.17
C LEU A 58 20.62 -32.78 -28.77
N ALA A 59 20.87 -32.94 -27.46
CA ALA A 59 21.75 -33.97 -26.94
C ALA A 59 21.26 -35.39 -27.29
N ALA A 60 19.95 -35.59 -27.32
CA ALA A 60 19.33 -36.85 -27.73
C ALA A 60 19.27 -37.07 -29.26
N GLY A 61 19.71 -36.10 -30.08
CA GLY A 61 19.66 -36.19 -31.55
C GLY A 61 18.23 -36.19 -32.13
N LYS A 62 17.23 -35.82 -31.34
CA LYS A 62 15.80 -35.86 -31.71
C LYS A 62 15.25 -34.50 -32.16
N MET A 63 16.09 -33.46 -32.16
CA MET A 63 15.67 -32.13 -32.54
C MET A 63 15.66 -31.95 -34.06
N SER A 64 14.47 -31.81 -34.63
CA SER A 64 14.28 -31.46 -36.05
C SER A 64 14.58 -29.98 -36.30
N SER A 65 15.15 -29.64 -37.48
CA SER A 65 15.39 -28.26 -37.92
C SER A 65 14.12 -27.41 -37.92
N SER A 66 12.95 -28.03 -38.13
CA SER A 66 11.64 -27.37 -38.10
C SER A 66 11.29 -26.83 -36.71
N ILE A 67 11.73 -27.51 -35.64
CA ILE A 67 11.47 -27.09 -34.25
C ILE A 67 12.34 -25.88 -33.91
N ASN A 68 13.60 -25.85 -34.34
CA ASN A 68 14.48 -24.69 -34.12
C ASN A 68 13.98 -23.41 -34.82
N CYS A 69 13.36 -23.53 -35.99
CA CYS A 69 12.85 -22.38 -36.73
C CYS A 69 11.62 -21.73 -36.06
N ALA A 70 10.65 -22.53 -35.60
CA ALA A 70 9.45 -22.04 -34.90
C ALA A 70 9.79 -21.32 -33.57
N VAL A 71 10.90 -21.74 -32.98
CA VAL A 71 11.46 -21.27 -31.73
C VAL A 71 12.04 -19.85 -31.83
N CYS A 72 12.74 -19.54 -32.92
CA CYS A 72 13.29 -18.21 -33.18
C CYS A 72 12.17 -17.19 -33.50
N ALA A 73 11.11 -17.63 -34.17
CA ALA A 73 9.94 -16.80 -34.46
C ALA A 73 9.17 -16.38 -33.18
N ALA A 74 9.31 -17.12 -32.08
CA ALA A 74 8.67 -16.86 -30.80
C ALA A 74 9.45 -15.89 -29.87
N GLY A 75 10.54 -15.25 -30.33
CA GLY A 75 11.29 -14.25 -29.55
C GLY A 75 12.10 -14.84 -28.38
N LEU A 76 12.61 -16.05 -28.57
CA LEU A 76 13.52 -16.74 -27.65
C LEU A 76 14.93 -16.71 -28.27
N ASP A 77 15.95 -16.46 -27.45
CA ASP A 77 17.33 -16.30 -27.94
C ASP A 77 17.74 -17.50 -28.80
N PRO A 78 18.23 -17.27 -30.04
CA PRO A 78 18.69 -18.35 -30.90
C PRO A 78 19.93 -19.00 -30.29
N LEU A 79 19.92 -20.33 -30.18
CA LEU A 79 21.17 -21.07 -30.06
C LEU A 79 21.97 -20.85 -31.36
N PRO A 80 23.31 -20.69 -31.31
CA PRO A 80 24.10 -20.43 -32.50
C PRO A 80 24.10 -21.68 -33.40
N SER A 81 23.25 -21.69 -34.42
CA SER A 81 23.27 -22.66 -35.51
C SER A 81 22.81 -21.97 -36.79
N GLY A 82 23.68 -21.96 -37.80
CA GLY A 82 23.47 -21.26 -39.06
C GLY A 82 22.43 -21.89 -40.00
N ALA A 83 22.12 -21.11 -41.03
CA ALA A 83 21.32 -21.38 -42.24
C ALA A 83 19.83 -20.98 -42.20
N ASP A 84 19.58 -19.82 -42.81
CA ASP A 84 18.64 -19.49 -43.90
C ASP A 84 17.23 -20.14 -44.01
N GLY A 85 16.26 -19.27 -44.28
CA GLY A 85 15.25 -19.54 -45.32
C GLY A 85 13.77 -19.52 -44.91
N THR A 86 13.11 -18.39 -45.19
CA THR A 86 11.83 -18.28 -45.93
C THR A 86 10.52 -18.87 -45.35
N SER A 87 9.61 -17.93 -45.03
CA SER A 87 8.13 -17.94 -45.06
C SER A 87 7.32 -19.23 -44.81
N ALA A 88 6.40 -19.20 -43.84
CA ALA A 88 5.01 -19.65 -44.04
C ALA A 88 4.11 -19.29 -42.85
N SER A 89 3.00 -18.62 -43.18
CA SER A 89 1.82 -18.40 -42.35
C SER A 89 1.09 -19.71 -42.06
N CYS A 90 0.56 -19.88 -40.83
CA CYS A 90 -0.82 -20.30 -40.50
C CYS A 90 -0.91 -20.87 -39.06
N THR A 91 -2.10 -20.77 -38.44
CA THR A 91 -2.52 -21.22 -37.08
C THR A 91 -2.46 -20.21 -35.92
N ALA A 92 -3.23 -19.11 -36.00
CA ALA A 92 -3.34 -18.11 -34.93
C ALA A 92 -4.80 -17.79 -34.51
N ALA A 93 -5.72 -18.75 -34.55
CA ALA A 93 -7.14 -18.48 -34.29
C ALA A 93 -7.66 -18.95 -32.91
N ALA A 94 -7.16 -20.08 -32.37
CA ALA A 94 -7.72 -20.69 -31.15
C ALA A 94 -7.20 -20.04 -29.85
N ASP A 95 -5.89 -19.73 -29.76
CA ASP A 95 -5.29 -19.09 -28.57
C ASP A 95 -5.71 -17.62 -28.38
N GLN A 96 -6.19 -16.96 -29.44
CA GLN A 96 -6.69 -15.59 -29.33
C GLN A 96 -7.95 -15.47 -28.48
N GLN A 97 -8.76 -16.54 -28.34
CA GLN A 97 -10.06 -16.45 -27.68
C GLN A 97 -9.92 -16.46 -26.15
N GLY A 98 -9.09 -17.34 -25.59
CA GLY A 98 -8.83 -17.40 -24.15
C GLY A 98 -8.12 -16.15 -23.62
N VAL A 99 -7.20 -15.59 -24.41
CA VAL A 99 -6.54 -14.31 -24.10
C VAL A 99 -7.56 -13.16 -24.11
N LYS A 100 -8.51 -13.14 -25.06
CA LYS A 100 -9.58 -12.13 -25.10
C LYS A 100 -10.49 -12.20 -23.87
N ASP A 101 -10.83 -13.39 -23.40
CA ASP A 101 -11.69 -13.55 -22.22
C ASP A 101 -10.96 -13.21 -20.91
N LEU A 102 -9.66 -13.49 -20.83
CA LEU A 102 -8.82 -13.02 -19.72
C LEU A 102 -8.69 -11.50 -19.72
N VAL A 103 -8.49 -10.88 -20.89
CA VAL A 103 -8.44 -9.41 -21.01
C VAL A 103 -9.76 -8.78 -20.59
N LYS A 104 -10.91 -9.32 -21.01
CA LYS A 104 -12.23 -8.85 -20.56
C LYS A 104 -12.41 -8.95 -19.06
N THR A 105 -12.08 -10.10 -18.46
CA THR A 105 -12.19 -10.28 -17.00
C THR A 105 -11.26 -9.37 -16.22
N LEU A 106 -10.04 -9.11 -16.71
CA LEU A 106 -9.12 -8.12 -16.13
C LEU A 106 -9.66 -6.68 -16.27
N GLN A 107 -10.25 -6.34 -17.41
CA GLN A 107 -10.90 -5.03 -17.61
C GLN A 107 -12.08 -4.84 -16.66
N GLU A 108 -12.92 -5.86 -16.46
CA GLU A 108 -14.03 -5.83 -15.51
C GLU A 108 -13.56 -5.68 -14.06
N LYS A 109 -12.51 -6.40 -13.66
CA LYS A 109 -11.90 -6.25 -12.33
C LYS A 109 -11.34 -4.85 -12.12
N THR A 110 -10.67 -4.29 -13.13
CA THR A 110 -10.14 -2.91 -13.07
C THR A 110 -11.28 -1.91 -12.89
N ARG A 111 -12.39 -2.08 -13.63
CA ARG A 111 -13.57 -1.24 -13.50
C ARG A 111 -14.21 -1.36 -12.11
N LYS A 112 -14.32 -2.57 -11.55
CA LYS A 112 -14.86 -2.79 -10.20
C LYS A 112 -13.98 -2.14 -9.13
N LEU A 113 -12.67 -2.33 -9.19
CA LEU A 113 -11.72 -1.68 -8.28
C LEU A 113 -11.79 -0.16 -8.36
N GLN A 114 -11.92 0.40 -9.56
CA GLN A 114 -12.12 1.84 -9.74
C GLN A 114 -13.45 2.32 -9.13
N GLN A 115 -14.52 1.54 -9.24
CA GLN A 115 -15.81 1.84 -8.61
C GLN A 115 -15.73 1.76 -7.08
N GLU A 116 -15.09 0.74 -6.54
CA GLU A 116 -14.87 0.58 -5.10
C GLU A 116 -14.04 1.74 -4.52
N LEU A 117 -12.98 2.16 -5.23
CA LEU A 117 -12.18 3.33 -4.84
C LEU A 117 -13.03 4.60 -4.82
N HIS A 118 -13.86 4.82 -5.85
CA HIS A 118 -14.73 5.99 -5.91
C HIS A 118 -15.77 5.99 -4.78
N GLN A 119 -16.37 4.84 -4.49
CA GLN A 119 -17.32 4.70 -3.38
C GLN A 119 -16.63 4.96 -2.03
N ALA A 120 -15.44 4.39 -1.81
CA ALA A 120 -14.69 4.59 -0.57
C ALA A 120 -14.30 6.06 -0.35
N LEU A 121 -13.99 6.80 -1.43
CA LEU A 121 -13.73 8.24 -1.36
C LEU A 121 -14.98 9.02 -0.94
N ILE A 122 -16.15 8.70 -1.52
CA ILE A 122 -17.42 9.32 -1.12
C ILE A 122 -17.70 9.04 0.36
N ASP A 123 -17.59 7.78 0.78
CA ASP A 123 -17.82 7.36 2.16
C ASP A 123 -16.87 8.07 3.15
N LEU A 124 -15.60 8.28 2.76
CA LEU A 124 -14.63 9.04 3.55
C LEU A 124 -15.08 10.49 3.72
N THR A 125 -15.44 11.17 2.63
CA THR A 125 -15.89 12.57 2.67
C THR A 125 -17.15 12.75 3.50
N GLU A 126 -18.09 11.80 3.45
CA GLU A 126 -19.29 11.81 4.29
C GLU A 126 -18.94 11.64 5.77
N LYS A 127 -18.02 10.72 6.10
CA LYS A 127 -17.59 10.47 7.48
C LYS A 127 -16.85 11.68 8.05
N GLU A 128 -15.98 12.31 7.26
CA GLU A 128 -15.27 13.54 7.65
C GLU A 128 -16.24 14.68 7.92
N MET A 129 -17.23 14.89 7.05
CA MET A 129 -18.26 15.91 7.27
C MET A 129 -19.07 15.64 8.55
N ARG A 130 -19.47 14.39 8.79
CA ARG A 130 -20.19 14.00 10.02
C ARG A 130 -19.34 14.22 11.27
N ALA A 131 -18.05 13.89 11.23
CA ALA A 131 -17.12 14.11 12.34
C ALA A 131 -16.98 15.60 12.66
N HIS A 132 -16.79 16.46 11.65
CA HIS A 132 -16.68 17.90 11.84
C HIS A 132 -17.95 18.52 12.47
N ILE A 133 -19.14 18.06 12.06
CA ILE A 133 -20.41 18.50 12.67
C ILE A 133 -20.49 18.08 14.14
N ALA A 134 -20.06 16.86 14.46
CA ALA A 134 -20.06 16.35 15.83
C ALA A 134 -19.06 17.11 16.73
N GLU A 135 -17.85 17.40 16.24
CA GLU A 135 -16.87 18.22 16.95
C GLU A 135 -17.40 19.62 17.24
N ALA A 136 -17.99 20.29 16.25
CA ALA A 136 -18.58 21.61 16.44
C ALA A 136 -19.75 21.61 17.45
N ALA A 137 -20.50 20.51 17.54
CA ALA A 137 -21.54 20.34 18.56
C ALA A 137 -20.94 20.12 19.96
N HIS A 138 -19.89 19.29 20.07
CA HIS A 138 -19.16 19.09 21.32
C HIS A 138 -18.53 20.37 21.85
N ASP A 139 -17.91 21.19 21.00
CA ASP A 139 -17.32 22.47 21.41
C ASP A 139 -18.36 23.45 21.96
N LYS A 140 -19.56 23.50 21.35
CA LYS A 140 -20.68 24.32 21.85
C LYS A 140 -21.14 23.84 23.23
N LEU A 141 -21.29 22.53 23.42
CA LEU A 141 -21.66 21.96 24.71
C LEU A 141 -20.59 22.24 25.77
N LYS A 142 -19.31 22.08 25.42
CA LYS A 142 -18.18 22.39 26.30
C LYS A 142 -18.17 23.86 26.73
N ALA A 143 -18.41 24.78 25.81
CA ALA A 143 -18.55 26.20 26.13
C ALA A 143 -19.73 26.47 27.10
N TYR A 144 -20.86 25.81 26.88
CA TYR A 144 -22.04 25.94 27.76
C TYR A 144 -21.76 25.38 29.17
N VAL A 145 -21.08 24.24 29.27
CA VAL A 145 -20.66 23.65 30.56
C VAL A 145 -19.70 24.58 31.30
N ILE A 146 -18.71 25.16 30.62
CA ILE A 146 -17.79 26.16 31.21
C ILE A 146 -18.57 27.37 31.72
N GLN A 147 -19.54 27.86 30.95
CA GLN A 147 -20.38 29.00 31.35
C GLN A 147 -21.26 28.68 32.56
N LEU A 148 -21.83 27.48 32.64
CA LEU A 148 -22.59 27.04 33.81
C LEU A 148 -21.69 26.91 35.04
N LYS A 149 -20.50 26.33 34.89
CA LYS A 149 -19.52 26.18 35.97
C LYS A 149 -19.09 27.54 36.54
N SER A 150 -18.82 28.53 35.68
CA SER A 150 -18.45 29.88 36.14
C SER A 150 -19.59 30.60 36.86
N LYS A 151 -20.84 30.45 36.38
CA LYS A 151 -22.03 30.97 37.08
C LYS A 151 -22.23 30.32 38.45
N LEU A 152 -22.05 29.00 38.54
CA LEU A 152 -22.16 28.27 39.81
C LEU A 152 -21.07 28.70 40.82
N GLN A 153 -19.83 28.89 40.34
CA GLN A 153 -18.72 29.41 41.15
C GLN A 153 -18.96 30.85 41.63
N ALA A 154 -19.54 31.71 40.79
CA ALA A 154 -19.91 33.07 41.17
C ALA A 154 -21.02 33.09 42.23
N GLN A 155 -22.03 32.22 42.11
CA GLN A 155 -23.09 32.07 43.11
C GLN A 155 -22.57 31.52 44.46
N LEU A 156 -21.59 30.61 44.43
CA LEU A 156 -20.88 30.15 45.63
C LEU A 156 -20.05 31.28 46.29
N ALA A 157 -19.55 32.24 45.51
CA ALA A 157 -18.77 33.38 46.00
C ALA A 157 -19.63 34.53 46.55
N GLU A 158 -20.86 34.72 46.06
CA GLU A 158 -21.76 35.82 46.48
C GLU A 158 -22.64 35.53 47.71
N GLY A 159 -22.60 34.31 48.25
CA GLY A 159 -23.14 33.99 49.58
C GLY A 159 -24.46 33.21 49.58
N ALA A 160 -24.35 31.93 49.91
CA ALA A 160 -25.41 31.15 50.52
C ALA A 160 -24.77 30.06 51.41
N GLU A 161 -25.25 29.94 52.64
CA GLU A 161 -24.95 28.84 53.58
C GLU A 161 -25.04 27.46 52.88
N PRO A 162 -24.23 26.47 53.28
CA PRO A 162 -24.11 25.21 52.55
C PRO A 162 -25.39 24.39 52.71
N SER A 163 -26.29 24.44 51.72
CA SER A 163 -27.19 23.31 51.49
C SER A 163 -26.43 22.26 50.71
N GLU A 164 -26.44 21.03 51.23
CA GLU A 164 -25.62 19.94 50.70
C GLU A 164 -25.82 19.75 49.19
N PRO A 165 -24.74 19.48 48.43
CA PRO A 165 -24.87 19.19 47.01
C PRO A 165 -25.78 17.97 46.85
N THR A 166 -26.94 18.17 46.22
CA THR A 166 -27.88 17.09 45.92
C THR A 166 -27.18 16.00 45.12
N ASP A 167 -27.52 14.74 45.39
CA ASP A 167 -26.86 13.58 44.76
C ASP A 167 -26.86 13.66 43.22
N GLN A 168 -27.86 14.33 42.63
CA GLN A 168 -27.92 14.61 41.19
C GLN A 168 -26.74 15.47 40.69
N MET A 169 -26.25 16.43 41.48
CA MET A 169 -25.07 17.22 41.10
C MET A 169 -23.77 16.41 41.19
N ARG A 170 -23.66 15.47 42.14
CA ARG A 170 -22.52 14.54 42.20
C ARG A 170 -22.52 13.59 41.02
N GLU A 171 -23.69 13.08 40.66
CA GLU A 171 -23.88 12.17 39.54
C GLU A 171 -23.58 12.85 38.19
N ILE A 172 -24.04 14.10 38.00
CA ILE A 172 -23.71 14.90 36.82
C ILE A 172 -22.20 15.23 36.77
N SER A 173 -21.58 15.56 37.91
CA SER A 173 -20.14 15.83 37.95
C SER A 173 -19.32 14.58 37.62
N GLN A 174 -19.72 13.39 38.10
CA GLN A 174 -19.07 12.13 37.76
C GLN A 174 -19.22 11.75 36.29
N LEU A 175 -20.38 12.04 35.68
CA LEU A 175 -20.60 11.82 34.25
C LEU A 175 -19.79 12.77 33.37
N VAL A 176 -19.55 14.00 33.83
CA VAL A 176 -18.70 14.99 33.13
C VAL A 176 -17.22 14.61 33.18
N ASP A 177 -16.76 13.96 34.26
CA ASP A 177 -15.37 13.52 34.41
C ASP A 177 -15.06 12.18 33.68
N GLN A 178 -16.09 11.47 33.21
CA GLN A 178 -15.95 10.21 32.46
C GLN A 178 -15.92 10.38 30.92
N ILE A 179 -16.12 11.60 30.42
CA ILE A 179 -16.03 11.98 28.99
C ILE A 179 -14.69 12.67 28.74
#